data_AF-X1BJB8-F1
#
_entry.id   AF-X1BJB8-F1
#
_cell.length_a   1.000
_cell.length_b   1.000
_cell.length_c   1.000
_cell.angle_alpha   90.00
_cell.angle_beta   90.00
_cell.angle_gamma   90.00
#
_symmetry.space_group_name_H-M   'P 1'
#
loop_
_entity.id
_entity.type
_entity.pdbx_description
1 polymer ?
#
loop_
_entity_poly.entity_id
_entity_poly.type
_entity_poly.pdbx_seq_one_letter_code
_entity_poly.pdbx_strand_id
1 'polypeptide(L)' 'MNILFGYYTCDEGEIFIKGKKTELTSPRDAISQGIGMIHQHFTLAPSQTVLENIIIATKSS' A
#
# COMPACT_ATOMS: atom_id res chain seq x y z
N MET A 1 -6.79 2.17 7.65
CA MET A 1 -6.01 1.72 6.48
C MET A 1 -5.07 0.57 6.77
N ASN A 2 -4.51 0.43 7.97
CA ASN A 2 -3.47 -0.57 8.22
C ASN A 2 -3.88 -2.02 7.88
N ILE A 3 -5.14 -2.41 8.10
CA ILE A 3 -5.67 -3.73 7.68
C ILE A 3 -5.74 -3.84 6.14
N LEU A 4 -6.30 -2.85 5.45
CA LEU A 4 -6.41 -2.83 3.99
C LEU A 4 -5.05 -2.69 3.28
N PHE A 5 -4.00 -2.32 4.01
CA PHE A 5 -2.62 -2.32 3.51
C PHE A 5 -1.79 -3.49 4.08
N GLY A 6 -2.43 -4.47 4.72
CA GLY A 6 -1.77 -5.70 5.18
C GLY A 6 -0.74 -5.52 6.30
N TYR A 7 -0.79 -4.40 7.05
CA TYR A 7 0.01 -4.25 8.28
C TYR A 7 -0.59 -5.00 9.47
N TYR A 8 -1.91 -5.21 9.45
CA TYR A 8 -2.62 -6.00 10.45
C TYR A 8 -3.59 -6.95 9.76
N THR A 9 -3.73 -8.15 10.31
CA THR A 9 -4.76 -9.10 9.88
C THR A 9 -6.12 -8.63 10.40
N CYS A 10 -7.16 -8.86 9.60
CA CYS A 10 -8.53 -8.60 10.01
C CYS A 10 -8.98 -9.72 10.95
N ASP A 11 -9.37 -9.39 12.18
CA ASP A 11 -9.83 -10.40 13.15
C ASP A 11 -11.19 -10.99 12.75
N GLU A 12 -12.08 -10.14 12.23
CA GLU A 12 -13.41 -10.52 11.76
C GLU A 12 -13.85 -9.64 10.58
N GLY A 13 -14.82 -10.11 9.80
CA GLY A 13 -15.31 -9.43 8.59
C GLY A 13 -14.62 -9.88 7.30
N GLU A 14 -14.93 -9.20 6.21
CA GLU A 14 -14.48 -9.59 4.88
C GLU A 14 -14.01 -8.38 4.07
N ILE A 15 -12.93 -8.55 3.31
CA ILE A 15 -12.40 -7.53 2.41
C ILE A 15 -12.67 -7.98 0.97
N PHE A 16 -13.31 -7.11 0.20
CA PHE A 16 -13.56 -7.32 -1.21
C PHE A 16 -12.87 -6.25 -2.04
N ILE A 17 -12.00 -6.68 -2.96
CA ILE A 17 -11.34 -5.79 -3.92
C ILE A 17 -11.88 -6.13 -5.31
N LYS A 18 -12.50 -5.15 -5.98
CA LYS A 18 -13.15 -5.34 -7.29
C LYS A 18 -14.16 -6.52 -7.28
N GLY A 19 -14.89 -6.68 -6.19
CA GLY A 19 -15.89 -7.75 -6.01
C GLY A 19 -15.31 -9.13 -5.67
N LYS A 20 -13.98 -9.29 -5.62
CA LYS A 20 -13.34 -10.55 -5.22
C LYS A 20 -12.96 -10.48 -3.73
N LYS A 21 -13.33 -11.52 -2.97
CA LYS A 21 -12.88 -11.69 -1.58
C LYS A 21 -11.37 -11.89 -1.55
N THR A 22 -10.68 -11.11 -0.72
CA THR A 22 -9.21 -11.12 -0.63
C THR A 22 -8.77 -11.07 0.82
N GLU A 23 -7.75 -11.85 1.15
CA GLU A 23 -7.01 -11.74 2.41
C GLU A 23 -5.71 -10.96 2.14
N LEU A 24 -5.45 -9.97 2.98
CA LEU A 24 -4.27 -9.12 2.89
C LEU A 24 -3.42 -9.37 4.12
N THR A 25 -2.27 -10.00 3.93
CA THR A 25 -1.35 -10.38 5.02
C THR A 25 -0.06 -9.56 5.00
N SER A 26 0.17 -8.82 3.91
CA SER A 26 1.30 -7.93 3.77
C SER A 26 0.98 -6.72 2.88
N PRO A 27 1.76 -5.62 2.97
CA PRO A 27 1.67 -4.50 2.04
C PRO A 27 1.86 -4.88 0.57
N ARG A 28 2.67 -5.90 0.29
CA ARG A 28 2.87 -6.40 -1.08
C ARG A 28 1.58 -6.96 -1.67
N ASP A 29 0.75 -7.60 -0.85
CA ASP A 29 -0.55 -8.13 -1.31
C ASP A 29 -1.45 -6.98 -1.77
N ALA A 30 -1.54 -5.92 -0.97
CA ALA A 30 -2.34 -4.73 -1.30
C ALA A 30 -1.86 -4.08 -2.61
N ILE A 31 -0.55 -3.90 -2.77
CA ILE A 31 0.06 -3.34 -3.99
C ILE A 31 -0.26 -4.21 -5.22
N SER A 32 -0.13 -5.53 -5.10
CA SER A 32 -0.45 -6.47 -6.20
C SER A 32 -1.91 -6.40 -6.67
N GLN A 33 -2.81 -5.98 -5.78
CA GLN A 33 -4.23 -5.77 -6.10
C GLN A 33 -4.52 -4.35 -6.64
N GLY A 34 -3.49 -3.52 -6.77
CA GLY A 34 -3.56 -2.13 -7.25
C GLY A 34 -3.93 -1.12 -6.18
N ILE A 35 -3.73 -1.44 -4.90
CA ILE A 35 -3.97 -0.52 -3.78
C ILE A 35 -2.69 0.25 -3.50
N GLY A 36 -2.73 1.57 -3.73
CA GLY A 36 -1.72 2.51 -3.25
C GLY A 36 -2.13 3.15 -1.93
N MET A 37 -1.17 3.52 -1.10
CA MET A 37 -1.40 4.24 0.16
C MET A 37 -0.66 5.57 0.17
N ILE A 38 -1.37 6.63 0.54
CA ILE A 38 -0.79 7.95 0.84
C ILE A 38 -0.77 8.09 2.37
N HIS A 39 0.42 8.26 2.94
CA HIS A 39 0.57 8.46 4.39
C HIS A 39 0.17 9.89 4.78
N GLN A 40 -0.43 10.04 5.97
CA GLN A 40 -0.83 11.36 6.50
C GLN A 40 0.37 12.28 6.74
N HIS A 41 1.52 11.71 7.09
CA HIS A 41 2.79 12.42 7.19
C HIS A 41 3.58 12.19 5.90
N PHE A 42 4.29 13.21 5.44
CA PHE A 42 5.08 13.10 4.22
C PHE A 42 6.18 12.05 4.36
N THR A 43 6.14 11.04 3.51
CA THR A 43 7.18 10.01 3.38
C THR A 43 8.08 10.34 2.19
N LEU A 44 8.71 11.53 2.20
CA LEU A 44 9.71 11.90 1.18
C LEU A 44 11.08 11.40 1.61
N ALA A 45 11.93 11.05 0.65
CA ALA A 45 13.36 10.90 0.87
C ALA A 45 14.00 12.30 0.79
N PRO A 46 14.35 12.93 1.94
CA PRO A 46 14.66 14.37 1.97
C PRO A 46 15.98 14.73 1.28
N SER A 47 16.90 13.78 1.13
CA SER A 47 18.17 13.96 0.44
C SER A 47 18.09 13.78 -1.09
N GLN A 48 16.91 13.47 -1.62
CA GLN A 48 16.68 13.16 -3.03
C GLN A 48 15.97 14.32 -3.74
N THR A 49 16.23 14.48 -5.03
CA THR A 49 15.49 15.40 -5.91
C THR A 49 14.03 14.97 -6.09
N VAL A 50 13.22 15.85 -6.67
CA VAL A 50 11.82 15.55 -7.04
C VAL A 50 11.74 14.33 -7.96
N LEU A 51 12.60 14.29 -9.00
CA LEU A 51 12.62 13.18 -9.96
C LEU A 51 12.96 11.86 -9.28
N GLU A 52 13.98 11.85 -8.41
CA GLU A 52 14.39 10.65 -7.69
C GLU A 52 13.29 10.12 -6.77
N ASN A 53 12.57 10.99 -6.05
CA ASN A 53 11.42 10.60 -5.24
C ASN A 53 10.30 9.95 -6.09
N ILE A 54 10.02 10.46 -7.30
CA ILE A 54 9.03 9.88 -8.22
C ILE A 54 9.48 8.50 -8.72
N ILE A 55 10.76 8.33 -9.07
CA ILE A 55 11.30 7.06 -9.57
C ILE A 55 11.26 5.98 -8.47
N ILE A 56 11.60 6.33 -7.23
CA ILE A 56 11.54 5.40 -6.08
C ILE A 56 10.11 4.91 -5.86
N ALA A 57 9.13 5.81 -5.96
CA ALA A 57 7.71 5.45 -5.80
C ALA A 57 7.20 4.52 -6.89
N THR A 58 7.70 4.62 -8.13
CA THR A 58 7.20 3.84 -9.29
C THR A 58 7.82 2.43 -9.42
N LYS A 59 9.07 2.23 -8.99
CA LYS A 59 9.76 0.92 -9.05
C LYS A 59 9.25 -0.14 -8.07
N SER A 60 8.30 0.20 -7.19
CA SER A 60 7.75 -0.71 -6.18
C SER A 60 6.47 -1.44 -6.64
N SER A 61 6.18 -1.41 -7.94
CA SER A 61 4.97 -1.98 -8.57
C SER A 61 5.22 -3.39 -9.10
#